data_AF-A0A180G8E2-F1
#
_entry.id   AF-A0A180G8E2-F1
#
_cell.length_a   1.000
_cell.length_b   1.000
_cell.length_c   1.000
_cell.angle_alpha   90.00
_cell.angle_beta   90.00
_cell.angle_gamma   90.00
#
_symmetry.space_group_name_H-M   'P 1'
#
loop_
_entity.id
_entity.type
_entity.pdbx_description
1 polymer ?
#
loop_
_entity_poly.entity_id
_entity_poly.type
_entity_poly.pdbx_seq_one_letter_code
_entity_poly.pdbx_strand_id
1 'polypeptide(L)'
;MVDTRSVLNKAQGDAIAIFKATKAAYLNTKDYNKMDLLKSYLKQVISLFRVVQKFLPWKEILTKHSDGWNPYTERKHIRVLKNNKKDIKVNKESKNKKTLQYSEYRPLQTKSVGLENI
;
A
#
# COMPACT_ATOMS: atom_id res chain seq x y z
N MET A 1 15.98 -42.46 -1.21
CA MET A 1 15.84 -41.01 -0.95
C MET A 1 15.52 -40.84 0.52
N VAL A 2 16.41 -40.24 1.30
CA VAL A 2 16.16 -39.98 2.72
C VAL A 2 15.25 -38.75 2.80
N ASP A 3 14.04 -38.95 3.30
CA ASP A 3 13.10 -37.87 3.61
C ASP A 3 13.62 -37.15 4.87
N THR A 4 14.55 -36.21 4.69
CA THR A 4 15.03 -35.35 5.78
C THR A 4 13.94 -34.34 6.12
N ARG A 5 12.89 -34.78 6.83
CA ARG A 5 12.11 -33.88 7.70
C ARG A 5 13.05 -33.42 8.80
N SER A 6 13.83 -32.39 8.51
CA SER A 6 14.53 -31.63 9.52
C SER A 6 13.48 -31.16 10.53
N VAL A 7 13.54 -31.72 11.74
CA VAL A 7 12.71 -31.25 12.86
C VAL A 7 13.17 -29.82 13.13
N LEU A 8 12.27 -28.85 12.92
CA LEU A 8 12.55 -27.45 13.19
C LEU A 8 12.86 -27.27 14.67
N ASN A 9 13.93 -26.55 14.97
CA ASN A 9 14.21 -26.17 16.35
C ASN A 9 13.21 -25.10 16.83
N LYS A 10 13.16 -24.86 18.15
CA LYS A 10 12.21 -23.92 18.75
C LYS A 10 12.25 -22.53 18.10
N ALA A 11 13.44 -21.99 17.87
CA ALA A 11 13.60 -20.66 17.29
C ALA A 11 13.08 -20.59 15.84
N GLN A 12 13.28 -21.65 15.06
CA GLN A 12 12.73 -21.77 13.71
C GLN A 12 11.19 -21.87 13.73
N GLY A 13 10.64 -22.64 14.66
CA GLY A 13 9.19 -22.72 14.89
C GLY A 13 8.60 -21.35 15.26
N ASP A 14 9.23 -20.65 16.20
CA ASP A 14 8.84 -19.31 16.64
C ASP A 14 8.89 -18.31 15.47
N ALA A 15 9.93 -18.37 14.61
CA ALA A 15 10.04 -17.52 13.43
C ALA A 15 8.88 -17.74 12.43
N ILE A 16 8.46 -19.00 12.22
CA ILE A 16 7.30 -19.32 11.37
C ILE A 16 6.00 -18.80 12.00
N ALA A 17 5.84 -18.94 13.32
CA ALA A 17 4.65 -18.44 14.03
C ALA A 17 4.55 -16.91 13.89
N ILE A 18 5.65 -16.19 14.10
CA ILE A 18 5.71 -14.72 13.94
C ILE A 18 5.42 -14.32 12.48
N PHE A 19 5.98 -15.04 11.51
CA PHE A 19 5.69 -14.82 10.09
C PHE A 19 4.18 -14.93 9.80
N LYS A 20 3.53 -16.01 10.25
CA LYS A 20 2.09 -16.22 10.08
C LYS A 20 1.25 -15.13 10.75
N ALA A 21 1.59 -14.76 11.99
CA ALA A 21 0.90 -13.69 12.72
C ALA A 21 1.02 -12.33 12.02
N THR A 22 2.22 -12.02 11.50
CA THR A 22 2.46 -10.75 10.80
C THR A 22 1.76 -10.73 9.43
N LYS A 23 1.69 -11.87 8.72
CA LYS A 23 0.85 -12.02 7.53
C LYS A 23 -0.62 -11.73 7.86
N ALA A 24 -1.15 -12.31 8.93
CA ALA A 24 -2.53 -12.05 9.35
C ALA A 24 -2.78 -10.57 9.67
N ALA A 25 -1.86 -9.93 10.41
CA ALA A 25 -1.94 -8.49 10.68
C ALA A 25 -1.93 -7.65 9.39
N TYR A 26 -1.09 -8.00 8.42
CA TYR A 26 -1.08 -7.37 7.10
C TYR A 26 -2.43 -7.51 6.37
N LEU A 27 -2.99 -8.72 6.34
CA LEU A 27 -4.27 -8.97 5.65
C LEU A 27 -5.44 -8.25 6.34
N ASN A 28 -5.44 -8.21 7.67
CA ASN A 28 -6.44 -7.48 8.45
C ASN A 28 -6.35 -5.95 8.29
N THR A 29 -5.18 -5.43 7.92
CA THR A 29 -4.93 -3.99 7.75
C THR A 29 -5.11 -3.49 6.31
N LYS A 30 -5.70 -4.29 5.41
CA LYS A 30 -6.10 -3.87 4.05
C LYS A 30 -7.25 -2.85 4.03
N ASP A 31 -7.19 -1.85 4.91
CA ASP A 31 -7.97 -0.61 4.82
C ASP A 31 -7.13 0.45 4.09
N TYR A 32 -7.68 0.98 3.01
CA TYR A 32 -7.07 1.99 2.14
C TYR A 32 -6.62 3.26 2.87
N ASN A 33 -7.15 3.55 4.06
CA ASN A 33 -6.80 4.73 4.84
C ASN A 33 -5.47 4.56 5.61
N LYS A 34 -5.00 3.33 5.81
CA LYS A 34 -3.80 3.03 6.62
C LYS A 34 -2.62 2.55 5.76
N MET A 35 -2.38 3.21 4.63
CA MET A 35 -1.35 2.80 3.66
C MET A 35 0.07 2.74 4.24
N ASP A 36 0.41 3.59 5.22
CA ASP A 36 1.76 3.57 5.82
C ASP A 36 1.93 2.41 6.81
N LEU A 37 0.88 2.08 7.56
CA LEU A 37 0.83 0.88 8.40
C LEU A 37 0.93 -0.39 7.55
N LEU A 38 0.16 -0.45 6.45
CA LEU A 38 0.17 -1.56 5.51
C LEU A 38 1.58 -1.81 4.91
N LYS A 39 2.29 -0.74 4.53
CA LYS A 39 3.68 -0.83 4.06
C LYS A 39 4.63 -1.32 5.16
N SER A 40 4.45 -0.84 6.40
CA SER A 40 5.28 -1.26 7.54
C SER A 40 5.13 -2.76 7.78
N TYR A 41 3.89 -3.26 7.85
CA TYR A 41 3.64 -4.70 8.00
C TYR A 41 4.19 -5.49 6.83
N LEU A 42 4.00 -5.05 5.58
CA LEU A 42 4.56 -5.79 4.44
C LEU A 42 6.09 -5.88 4.51
N LYS A 43 6.77 -4.80 4.91
CA LYS A 43 8.23 -4.80 5.10
C LYS A 43 8.64 -5.82 6.16
N GLN A 44 7.92 -5.89 7.28
CA GLN A 44 8.15 -6.88 8.33
C GLN A 44 7.95 -8.31 7.83
N VAL A 45 6.84 -8.58 7.13
CA VAL A 45 6.56 -9.91 6.55
C VAL A 45 7.65 -10.34 5.56
N ILE A 46 8.14 -9.44 4.71
CA ILE A 46 9.24 -9.75 3.78
C ILE A 46 10.53 -10.08 4.53
N SER A 47 10.86 -9.34 5.59
CA SER A 47 12.04 -9.62 6.41
C SER A 47 11.93 -11.00 7.08
N LEU A 48 10.77 -11.32 7.67
CA LEU A 48 10.51 -12.61 8.29
C LEU A 48 10.55 -13.74 7.27
N PHE A 49 9.97 -13.54 6.09
CA PHE A 49 10.02 -14.51 4.99
C PHE A 49 11.47 -14.86 4.63
N ARG A 50 12.37 -13.87 4.54
CA ARG A 50 13.81 -14.11 4.29
C ARG A 50 14.49 -14.90 5.40
N VAL A 51 14.08 -14.70 6.65
CA VAL A 51 14.59 -15.50 7.79
C VAL A 51 14.14 -16.95 7.64
N VAL A 52 12.84 -17.19 7.39
CA VAL A 52 12.29 -18.53 7.21
C VAL A 52 12.93 -19.24 6.01
N GLN A 53 13.22 -18.53 4.94
CA GLN A 53 13.93 -19.05 3.77
C GLN A 53 15.34 -19.56 4.02
N LYS A 54 15.99 -19.15 5.11
CA LYS A 54 17.34 -19.66 5.44
C LYS A 54 17.32 -21.15 5.79
N PHE A 55 16.17 -21.67 6.20
CA PHE A 55 16.03 -23.04 6.69
C PHE A 55 14.82 -23.80 6.12
N LEU A 56 13.94 -23.14 5.34
CA LEU A 56 12.87 -23.79 4.60
C LEU A 56 12.92 -23.45 3.10
N PRO A 57 12.68 -24.43 2.21
CA PRO A 57 12.57 -24.18 0.78
C PRO A 57 11.41 -23.22 0.46
N TRP A 58 11.60 -22.36 -0.54
CA TRP A 58 10.56 -21.42 -1.00
C TRP A 58 9.20 -22.08 -1.23
N LYS A 59 9.19 -23.21 -1.94
CA LYS A 59 7.97 -23.96 -2.27
C LYS A 59 7.21 -24.36 -1.02
N GLU A 60 7.92 -24.84 0.00
CA GLU A 60 7.34 -25.26 1.27
C GLU A 60 6.73 -24.10 2.04
N ILE A 61 7.44 -22.96 2.12
CA ILE A 61 6.91 -21.77 2.79
C ILE A 61 5.61 -21.32 2.14
N LEU A 62 5.57 -21.27 0.80
CA LEU A 62 4.35 -20.88 0.09
C LEU A 62 3.21 -21.86 0.31
N THR A 63 3.43 -23.17 0.17
CA THR A 63 2.33 -24.15 0.22
C THR A 63 1.88 -24.46 1.64
N LYS A 64 2.79 -24.58 2.60
CA LYS A 64 2.47 -25.04 3.97
C LYS A 64 2.32 -23.91 4.99
N HIS A 65 2.88 -22.73 4.71
CA HIS A 65 2.95 -21.65 5.69
C HIS A 65 2.39 -20.32 5.19
N SER A 66 2.07 -20.22 3.90
CA SER A 66 1.55 -19.00 3.31
C SER A 66 0.32 -19.20 2.44
N ASP A 67 -0.22 -20.40 2.27
CA ASP A 67 -1.45 -20.64 1.50
C ASP A 67 -1.35 -20.09 0.06
N GLY A 68 -0.17 -20.23 -0.55
CA GLY A 68 0.14 -19.67 -1.88
C GLY A 68 0.39 -18.16 -1.92
N TRP A 69 0.28 -17.47 -0.78
CA TRP A 69 0.47 -16.03 -0.68
C TRP A 69 1.95 -15.65 -0.80
N ASN A 70 2.27 -14.74 -1.73
CA ASN A 70 3.64 -14.28 -1.98
C ASN A 70 3.84 -12.82 -1.51
N PRO A 71 4.65 -12.55 -0.48
CA PRO A 71 4.86 -11.19 0.00
C PRO A 71 5.50 -10.25 -1.05
N TYR A 72 6.22 -10.79 -2.04
CA TYR A 72 6.83 -9.99 -3.10
C TYR A 72 5.84 -9.57 -4.19
N THR A 73 4.77 -10.34 -4.44
CA THR A 73 3.70 -9.90 -5.35
C THR A 73 2.91 -8.78 -4.71
N GLU A 74 2.59 -8.89 -3.42
CA GLU A 74 1.93 -7.84 -2.63
C GLU A 74 2.71 -6.53 -2.62
N ARG A 75 4.05 -6.58 -2.61
CA ARG A 75 4.88 -5.38 -2.76
C ARG A 75 4.63 -4.65 -4.08
N LYS A 76 4.43 -5.38 -5.18
CA LYS A 76 4.07 -4.80 -6.47
C LYS A 76 2.67 -4.19 -6.40
N HIS A 77 1.69 -4.89 -5.82
CA HIS A 77 0.32 -4.39 -5.67
C HIS A 77 0.28 -3.07 -4.86
N ILE A 78 0.97 -2.97 -3.73
CA ILE A 78 1.04 -1.71 -2.96
C ILE A 78 1.67 -0.58 -3.77
N ARG A 79 2.71 -0.87 -4.57
CA ARG A 79 3.36 0.14 -5.42
C ARG A 79 2.37 0.71 -6.44
N VAL A 80 1.60 -0.16 -7.10
CA VAL A 80 0.56 0.24 -8.05
C VAL A 80 -0.52 1.06 -7.36
N LEU A 81 -1.04 0.60 -6.21
CA LEU A 81 -2.05 1.33 -5.44
C LEU A 81 -1.57 2.73 -5.01
N LYS A 82 -0.30 2.86 -4.59
CA LYS A 82 0.30 4.15 -4.23
C LYS A 82 0.33 5.11 -5.42
N ASN A 83 0.67 4.61 -6.61
CA ASN A 83 0.74 5.43 -7.82
C ASN A 83 -0.66 5.91 -8.22
N ASN A 84 -1.64 5.01 -8.31
CA ASN A 84 -3.01 5.36 -8.65
C ASN A 84 -3.61 6.41 -7.69
N LYS A 85 -3.34 6.29 -6.37
CA LYS A 85 -3.78 7.31 -5.38
C LYS A 85 -3.15 8.68 -5.63
N LYS A 86 -1.89 8.74 -6.04
CA LYS A 86 -1.22 9.99 -6.40
C LYS A 86 -1.82 10.60 -7.66
N ASP A 87 -2.06 9.80 -8.69
CA ASP A 87 -2.64 10.26 -9.96
C ASP A 87 -4.05 10.83 -9.76
N ILE A 88 -4.86 10.18 -8.90
CA ILE A 88 -6.17 10.69 -8.48
C ILE A 88 -6.03 12.03 -7.75
N LYS A 89 -5.07 12.16 -6.82
CA LYS A 89 -4.84 13.42 -6.08
C LYS A 89 -4.42 14.55 -7.03
N VAL A 90 -3.48 14.29 -7.94
CA VAL A 90 -3.00 15.25 -8.95
C VAL A 90 -4.12 15.67 -9.89
N ASN A 91 -4.94 14.73 -10.36
CA ASN A 91 -6.10 15.04 -11.21
C ASN A 91 -7.18 15.85 -10.47
N LYS A 92 -7.37 15.64 -9.17
CA LYS A 92 -8.32 16.41 -8.37
C LYS A 92 -7.82 17.84 -8.12
N GLU A 93 -6.52 18.00 -7.82
CA GLU A 93 -5.89 19.32 -7.68
C GLU A 93 -5.85 20.08 -9.00
N SER A 94 -5.55 19.43 -10.14
CA SER A 94 -5.55 20.09 -11.45
C SER A 94 -6.95 20.51 -11.89
N LYS A 95 -7.98 19.69 -11.63
CA LYS A 95 -9.38 20.08 -11.82
C LYS A 95 -9.77 21.27 -10.95
N ASN A 96 -9.43 21.25 -9.65
CA ASN A 96 -9.70 22.36 -8.74
C ASN A 96 -8.98 23.66 -9.13
N LYS A 97 -7.75 23.59 -9.65
CA LYS A 97 -7.04 24.75 -10.19
C LYS A 97 -7.71 25.32 -11.44
N LYS A 98 -8.22 24.46 -12.33
CA LYS A 98 -8.99 24.90 -13.51
C LYS A 98 -10.32 25.57 -13.12
N THR A 99 -11.02 25.07 -12.10
CA THR A 99 -12.23 25.72 -11.58
C THR A 99 -11.95 27.04 -10.87
N LEU A 100 -10.86 27.14 -10.10
CA LEU A 100 -10.45 28.40 -9.46
C LEU A 100 -10.08 29.47 -10.49
N GLN A 101 -9.30 29.12 -11.53
CA GLN A 101 -9.01 30.02 -12.64
C GLN A 101 -10.30 30.54 -13.30
N TYR A 102 -11.29 29.68 -13.55
CA TYR A 102 -12.56 30.11 -14.16
C TYR A 102 -13.39 31.05 -13.27
N SER A 103 -13.22 31.02 -11.95
CA SER A 103 -13.92 31.92 -11.02
C SER A 103 -13.26 33.30 -10.91
N GLU A 104 -11.95 33.38 -11.18
CA GLU A 104 -11.16 34.62 -11.10
C GLU A 104 -11.29 35.48 -12.38
N TYR A 105 -11.65 34.87 -13.51
CA TYR A 105 -11.96 35.55 -14.78
C TYR A 105 -13.44 35.90 -14.97
N ARG A 106 -14.21 36.18 -13.91
CA ARG A 106 -15.49 36.88 -14.09
C ARG A 106 -15.19 38.39 -14.00
N PRO A 107 -15.21 39.16 -15.11
CA PRO A 107 -15.09 40.60 -15.02
C PRO A 107 -16.31 41.09 -14.24
N LEU A 108 -16.07 41.72 -13.09
CA LEU A 108 -17.08 42.53 -12.43
C LEU A 108 -17.40 43.66 -13.41
N GLN A 109 -18.51 43.54 -14.15
CA GLN A 109 -19.04 44.66 -14.90
C GLN A 109 -19.46 45.72 -13.89
N THR A 110 -18.58 46.68 -13.66
CA THR A 110 -18.90 47.95 -13.02
C THR A 110 -19.84 48.70 -13.95
N LYS A 111 -21.14 48.70 -13.63
CA LYS A 111 -22.07 49.68 -14.18
C LYS A 111 -21.74 51.03 -13.54
N SER A 112 -20.83 51.78 -14.14
CA SER A 112 -20.76 53.23 -13.96
C SER A 112 -21.93 53.85 -14.73
N VAL A 113 -23.01 54.22 -14.05
CA VAL A 113 -23.94 55.22 -14.57
C VAL A 113 -23.56 56.53 -13.91
N GLY A 114 -22.61 57.23 -14.52
CA GLY A 114 -22.51 58.67 -14.36
C GLY A 114 -23.56 59.31 -15.27
N LEU A 115 -24.45 60.11 -14.69
CA LEU A 115 -25.17 61.14 -15.40
C LEU A 115 -25.03 62.41 -14.56
N GLU A 116 -24.10 63.25 -14.99
CA GLU A 116 -24.05 64.66 -14.65
C GLU A 116 -24.94 65.45 -15.62
N ASN A 117 -25.58 66.50 -15.09
CA ASN A 117 -26.17 67.68 -15.76
C ASN A 117 -27.49 67.41 -16.53
N ILE A 118 -28.62 68.08 -16.23
CA ILE A 118 -28.90 69.54 -16.08
C ILE A 118 -29.89 69.78 -14.95
#